data_AF-A0A7W8B5Y4-F1
#
_entry.id   AF-A0A7W8B5Y4-F1
#
_cell.length_a   1.000
_cell.length_b   1.000
_cell.length_c   1.000
_cell.angle_alpha   90.00
_cell.angle_beta   90.00
_cell.angle_gamma   90.00
#
_symmetry.space_group_name_H-M   'P 1'
#
loop_
_entity.id
_entity.type
_entity.pdbx_description
1 polymer ?
#
loop_
_entity_poly.entity_id
_entity_poly.type
_entity_poly.pdbx_seq_one_letter_code
_entity_poly.pdbx_strand_id
1 'polypeptide(L)'
;MNLSPGGNTGPVAVLRCKFCATRPQWSCRHPTRGFLLRVELAVPKRVPTLAQEWALDRAMAARQTCGQCRRRFYICLSKKLGCCLECFDGTPADPSSLMTLPAPAVHRPAA
;
A
#
# COMPACT_ATOMS: atom_id res chain seq x y z
N MET A 1 -3.10 0.38 16.99
CA MET A 1 -2.15 0.48 18.11
C MET A 1 -0.88 1.16 17.60
N ASN A 2 -0.64 2.43 17.97
CA ASN A 2 0.55 3.21 17.58
C ASN A 2 1.79 2.77 18.37
N LEU A 3 2.15 1.49 18.29
CA LEU A 3 3.19 0.86 19.08
C LEU A 3 4.28 0.25 18.20
N SER A 4 5.51 0.22 18.72
CA SER A 4 6.67 -0.49 18.17
C SER A 4 7.10 -1.58 19.15
N PRO A 5 7.86 -2.60 18.70
CA PRO A 5 8.29 -3.72 19.54
C PRO A 5 9.05 -3.35 20.82
N GLY A 6 9.68 -2.17 20.90
CA GLY A 6 10.34 -1.71 22.11
C GLY A 6 11.42 -2.67 22.61
N GLY A 7 11.36 -3.04 23.89
CA GLY A 7 12.34 -3.92 24.56
C GLY A 7 12.13 -5.42 24.33
N ASN A 8 11.22 -5.83 23.46
CA ASN A 8 11.04 -7.26 23.17
C ASN A 8 12.28 -7.84 22.46
N THR A 9 13.03 -8.71 23.14
CA THR A 9 14.18 -9.45 22.57
C THR A 9 13.76 -10.63 21.69
N GLY A 10 12.49 -11.04 21.78
CA GLY A 10 11.88 -12.09 20.99
C GLY A 10 10.36 -12.19 21.20
N PRO A 11 9.67 -13.04 20.43
CA PRO A 11 8.24 -13.29 20.61
C PRO A 11 7.96 -14.11 21.87
N VAL A 12 6.88 -13.80 22.58
CA VAL A 12 6.35 -14.67 23.64
C VAL A 12 5.60 -15.87 23.07
N ALA A 13 5.07 -15.75 21.86
CA ALA A 13 4.44 -16.83 21.13
C ALA A 13 4.48 -16.57 19.62
N VAL A 14 4.38 -17.63 18.84
CA VAL A 14 4.32 -17.56 17.37
C VAL A 14 2.95 -18.04 16.93
N LEU A 15 2.21 -17.20 16.19
CA LEU A 15 1.00 -17.61 15.49
C LEU A 15 1.38 -18.59 14.39
N ARG A 16 0.83 -19.81 14.50
CA ARG A 16 1.10 -20.90 13.57
C ARG A 16 0.01 -20.95 12.50
N CYS A 17 0.40 -21.29 11.28
CA CYS A 17 -0.58 -21.50 10.22
C CYS A 17 -1.40 -22.78 10.50
N LYS A 18 -2.60 -22.84 9.93
CA LYS A 18 -3.52 -23.98 10.09
C LYS A 18 -2.87 -25.31 9.67
N PHE A 19 -2.01 -25.30 8.66
CA PHE A 19 -1.31 -26.49 8.17
C PHE A 19 -0.36 -27.11 9.21
N CYS A 20 0.15 -26.30 10.14
CA CYS A 20 1.04 -26.78 11.20
C CYS A 20 0.31 -27.25 12.47
N ALA A 21 -1.03 -27.21 12.51
CA ALA A 21 -1.80 -27.52 13.73
C ALA A 21 -1.56 -28.95 14.26
N THR A 22 -1.40 -29.92 13.36
CA THR A 22 -1.18 -31.34 13.71
C THR A 22 0.29 -31.70 13.94
N ARG A 23 1.22 -30.75 13.79
CA ARG A 23 2.67 -30.99 13.94
C ARG A 23 3.27 -30.07 15.00
N PRO A 24 2.88 -30.21 16.28
CA PRO A 24 3.17 -29.22 17.32
C PRO A 24 4.67 -28.97 17.53
N GLN A 25 5.51 -29.98 17.30
CA GLN A 25 6.95 -29.95 17.55
C GLN A 25 7.75 -29.26 16.44
N TRP A 26 7.14 -28.96 15.28
CA TRP A 26 7.85 -28.39 14.14
C TRP A 26 7.77 -26.88 14.11
N SER A 27 8.91 -26.21 13.86
CA SER A 27 8.92 -24.78 13.60
C SER A 27 8.14 -24.47 12.32
N CYS A 28 7.18 -23.54 12.42
CA CYS A 28 6.39 -23.12 11.26
C CYS A 28 7.32 -22.41 10.25
N ARG A 29 7.53 -23.02 9.09
CA ARG A 29 8.30 -22.44 7.96
C ARG A 29 7.46 -21.58 7.03
N HIS A 30 6.18 -21.33 7.35
CA HIS A 30 5.34 -20.48 6.52
C HIS A 30 5.94 -19.06 6.48
N PRO A 31 6.08 -18.45 5.29
CA PRO A 31 6.79 -17.18 5.13
C PRO A 31 6.15 -16.05 5.93
N THR A 32 4.84 -16.10 6.15
CA THR A 32 4.09 -15.19 7.01
C THR A 32 3.83 -15.84 8.38
N ARG A 33 4.83 -15.81 9.26
CA ARG A 33 4.64 -16.12 10.69
C ARG A 33 4.24 -14.86 11.44
N GLY A 34 3.18 -14.94 12.24
CA GLY A 34 2.80 -13.86 13.15
C GLY A 34 3.55 -14.01 14.46
N PHE A 35 4.12 -12.93 14.97
CA PHE A 35 4.78 -12.91 16.28
C PHE A 35 3.90 -12.20 17.29
N LEU A 36 3.69 -12.83 18.45
CA LEU A 36 3.05 -12.20 19.59
C LEU A 36 4.15 -11.64 20.50
N LEU A 37 4.06 -10.35 20.78
CA LEU A 37 5.01 -9.59 21.59
C LEU A 37 4.30 -9.08 22.85
N ARG A 38 5.08 -8.79 23.89
CA ARG A 38 4.56 -8.19 25.13
C ARG A 38 4.21 -6.73 24.88
N VAL A 39 2.98 -6.36 25.20
CA VAL A 39 2.47 -5.00 25.00
C VAL A 39 3.06 -4.04 26.03
N GLU A 40 3.31 -4.51 27.26
CA GLU A 40 3.92 -3.72 28.32
C GLU A 40 5.38 -3.32 28.04
N LEU A 41 6.06 -4.01 27.12
CA LEU A 41 7.40 -3.67 26.66
C LEU A 41 7.40 -2.84 25.37
N ALA A 42 6.22 -2.59 24.80
CA ALA A 42 6.07 -1.83 23.59
C ALA A 42 6.31 -0.34 23.87
N VAL A 43 6.85 0.35 22.87
CA VAL A 43 7.10 1.79 22.93
C VAL A 43 6.25 2.49 21.86
N PRO A 44 6.01 3.80 21.95
CA PRO A 44 5.29 4.53 20.91
C PRO A 44 5.91 4.32 19.52
N LYS A 45 5.05 4.31 18.48
CA LYS A 45 5.49 4.31 17.08
C LYS A 45 6.26 5.59 16.80
N ARG A 46 7.40 5.46 16.09
CA ARG A 46 8.14 6.65 15.61
C ARG A 46 7.25 7.45 14.68
N VAL A 47 7.13 8.75 14.96
CA VAL A 47 6.47 9.70 14.06
C VAL A 47 7.44 10.01 12.91
N PRO A 48 7.00 9.91 11.65
CA PRO A 48 7.86 10.27 10.53
C PRO A 48 8.23 11.76 10.59
N THR A 49 9.43 12.08 10.11
CA THR A 49 9.80 13.49 9.92
C THR A 49 9.14 14.04 8.65
N LEU A 50 9.00 15.36 8.54
CA LEU A 50 8.46 16.00 7.33
C LEU A 50 9.21 15.55 6.05
N ALA A 51 10.52 15.37 6.12
CA ALA A 51 11.31 14.85 5.00
C ALA A 51 10.93 13.41 4.61
N GLN A 52 10.61 12.56 5.58
CA GLN A 52 10.13 11.19 5.34
C GLN A 52 8.72 11.18 4.76
N GLU A 53 7.84 12.06 5.24
CA GLU A 53 6.50 12.24 4.69
C GLU A 53 6.55 12.72 3.24
N TRP A 54 7.42 13.68 2.91
CA TRP A 54 7.65 14.12 1.54
C TRP A 54 8.22 13.02 0.65
N ALA A 55 9.15 12.22 1.15
CA ALA A 55 9.66 11.07 0.41
C ALA A 55 8.55 10.04 0.13
N LEU A 56 7.66 9.81 1.10
CA LEU A 56 6.52 8.92 0.94
C LEU A 56 5.51 9.48 -0.07
N ASP A 57 5.17 10.77 -0.01
CA ASP A 57 4.27 11.40 -0.99
C ASP A 57 4.86 11.33 -2.40
N ARG A 58 6.15 11.61 -2.59
CA ARG A 58 6.82 11.45 -3.90
C ARG A 58 6.76 10.00 -4.41
N ALA A 59 7.02 9.03 -3.54
CA ALA A 59 6.93 7.62 -3.90
C ALA A 59 5.49 7.21 -4.28
N MET A 60 4.51 7.73 -3.55
CA MET A 60 3.09 7.54 -3.85
C MET A 60 2.68 8.23 -5.15
N ALA A 61 3.13 9.46 -5.39
CA ALA A 61 2.89 10.19 -6.64
C ALA A 61 3.42 9.41 -7.84
N ALA A 62 4.62 8.83 -7.75
CA ALA A 62 5.19 8.00 -8.81
C ALA A 62 4.35 6.74 -9.12
N ARG A 63 3.75 6.12 -8.09
CA ARG A 63 2.89 4.93 -8.26
C ARG A 63 1.47 5.26 -8.74
N GLN A 64 1.02 6.48 -8.49
CA GLN A 64 -0.33 6.96 -8.81
C GLN A 64 -0.38 7.72 -10.13
N THR A 65 0.77 8.10 -10.71
CA THR A 65 0.83 8.87 -11.94
C THR A 65 1.02 7.94 -13.13
N CYS A 66 0.15 8.06 -14.14
CA CYS A 66 0.29 7.31 -15.37
C CYS A 66 1.55 7.75 -16.13
N GLY A 67 2.40 6.80 -16.52
CA GLY A 67 3.61 7.09 -17.29
C GLY A 67 3.36 7.68 -18.68
N GLN A 68 2.17 7.45 -19.26
CA GLN A 68 1.82 7.89 -20.61
C GLN A 68 1.07 9.24 -20.60
N CYS A 69 -0.11 9.31 -19.98
CA CYS A 69 -0.94 10.53 -19.98
C CYS A 69 -0.67 11.46 -18.80
N ARG A 70 0.23 11.10 -17.87
CA ARG A 70 0.67 11.93 -16.73
C ARG A 70 -0.41 12.34 -15.72
N ARG A 71 -1.63 11.81 -15.83
CA ARG A 71 -2.69 11.99 -14.83
C ARG A 71 -2.37 11.23 -13.54
N ARG A 72 -2.68 11.84 -12.39
CA ARG A 72 -2.53 11.25 -11.06
C ARG A 72 -3.88 10.72 -10.56
N PHE A 73 -3.89 9.51 -10.03
CA PHE A 73 -5.06 8.81 -9.51
C PHE A 73 -5.05 8.73 -7.98
N TYR A 74 -6.21 8.54 -7.35
CA TYR A 74 -6.28 8.26 -5.90
C TYR A 74 -5.79 6.85 -5.53
N ILE A 75 -5.62 5.99 -6.53
CA ILE A 75 -5.18 4.61 -6.39
C ILE A 75 -3.79 4.41 -7.02
N CYS A 76 -3.04 3.43 -6.49
CA CYS A 76 -1.83 2.98 -7.15
C CYS A 76 -2.18 2.25 -8.45
N LEU A 77 -1.53 2.61 -9.55
CA LEU A 77 -1.71 1.96 -10.84
C LEU A 77 -1.10 0.56 -10.83
N SER A 78 -1.64 -0.32 -11.68
CA SER A 78 -1.16 -1.69 -11.82
C SER A 78 0.27 -1.72 -12.36
N LYS A 79 1.19 -2.32 -11.60
CA LYS A 79 2.58 -2.53 -12.05
C LYS A 79 2.67 -3.39 -13.32
N LYS A 80 1.72 -4.29 -13.54
CA LYS A 80 1.70 -5.16 -14.73
C LYS A 80 1.40 -4.38 -16.01
N LEU A 81 0.53 -3.37 -15.92
CA LEU A 81 0.13 -2.55 -17.07
C LEU A 81 1.10 -1.39 -17.32
N GLY A 82 1.68 -0.83 -16.25
CA GLY A 82 2.61 0.31 -16.35
C GLY A 82 1.94 1.65 -16.70
N CYS A 83 0.64 1.65 -17.02
CA CYS A 83 -0.18 2.82 -17.30
C CYS A 83 -1.61 2.66 -16.73
N CYS A 84 -2.45 3.67 -16.91
CA CYS A 84 -3.89 3.59 -16.58
C CYS A 84 -4.66 2.77 -17.61
N LEU A 85 -5.85 2.30 -17.24
CA LEU A 85 -6.70 1.48 -18.11
C LEU A 85 -7.02 2.17 -19.44
N GLU A 86 -7.41 3.45 -19.41
CA GLU A 86 -7.62 4.24 -20.64
C GLU A 86 -6.44 4.21 -21.62
N CYS A 87 -5.21 4.26 -21.10
CA CYS A 87 -4.01 4.23 -21.92
C CYS A 87 -3.63 2.81 -22.38
N PHE A 88 -4.13 1.79 -21.68
CA PHE A 88 -3.83 0.39 -21.97
C PHE A 88 -4.79 -0.18 -23.02
N ASP A 89 -6.10 -0.02 -22.81
CA ASP A 89 -7.15 -0.65 -23.65
C ASP A 89 -8.29 0.31 -24.04
N GLY A 90 -8.20 1.60 -23.68
CA GLY A 90 -9.23 2.58 -23.98
C GLY A 90 -10.42 2.57 -23.03
N THR A 91 -10.43 1.72 -21.99
CA THR A 91 -11.51 1.72 -20.99
C THR A 91 -11.53 3.04 -20.25
N PRO A 92 -12.64 3.82 -20.30
CA PRO A 92 -12.72 5.13 -19.66
C PRO A 92 -12.48 5.00 -18.15
N ALA A 93 -11.61 5.87 -17.64
CA ALA A 93 -11.34 6.02 -16.23
C ALA A 93 -12.46 6.84 -15.62
N ASP A 94 -12.98 6.36 -14.50
CA ASP A 94 -13.97 7.11 -13.76
C ASP A 94 -13.37 8.46 -13.28
N PRO A 95 -14.00 9.61 -13.54
CA PRO A 95 -13.47 10.90 -13.16
C PRO A 95 -13.24 11.05 -11.65
N SER A 96 -13.97 10.34 -10.79
CA SER A 96 -13.76 10.39 -9.33
C SER A 96 -12.50 9.65 -8.89
N SER A 97 -11.94 8.78 -9.75
CA SER A 97 -10.66 8.10 -9.50
C SER A 97 -9.43 8.99 -9.71
N LEU A 98 -9.59 10.17 -10.32
CA LEU A 98 -8.52 11.10 -10.66
C LEU A 98 -8.30 12.11 -9.51
N MET A 99 -7.07 12.19 -8.99
CA MET A 99 -6.67 13.21 -8.01
C MET A 99 -6.65 14.61 -8.60
N THR A 100 -6.36 14.71 -9.89
CA THR A 100 -6.41 15.95 -10.64
C THR A 100 -7.49 15.75 -11.69
N LEU A 101 -8.63 16.44 -11.52
CA LEU A 101 -9.67 16.43 -12.53
C LEU A 101 -9.05 16.86 -13.87
N PRO A 102 -9.33 16.14 -14.97
CA PRO A 102 -8.91 16.57 -16.28
C PRO A 102 -9.56 17.94 -16.56
N ALA A 103 -8.90 18.77 -17.37
CA ALA A 103 -9.55 19.98 -17.87
C ALA A 103 -10.92 19.60 -18.46
N PRO A 104 -11.98 20.38 -18.23
CA PRO A 104 -13.31 20.04 -18.71
C PRO A 104 -13.22 19.83 -20.23
N ALA A 105 -13.69 18.67 -20.69
CA ALA A 105 -13.79 18.40 -22.11
C ALA A 105 -14.74 19.43 -22.71
N VAL A 106 -14.24 20.25 -23.64
CA VAL A 106 -15.09 21.16 -24.42
C VAL A 106 -15.89 20.29 -25.37
N HIS A 107 -17.07 19.85 -24.92
CA HIS A 107 -18.03 19.19 -25.80
C HIS A 107 -18.49 20.23 -26.80
N ARG A 108 -18.04 20.14 -28.05
CA ARG A 108 -18.59 20.95 -29.14
C ARG A 108 -19.95 20.35 -29.47
N PRO A 109 -21.08 21.03 -29.21
CA PRO A 109 -22.38 20.50 -29.61
C PRO A 109 -22.38 20.31 -31.12
N ALA A 110 -22.95 19.20 -31.57
CA ALA A 110 -23.19 18.98 -32.99
C ALA A 110 -24.12 20.12 -33.49
N ALA A 111 -23.69 20.78 -34.56
CA ALA A 111 -24.47 21.80 -35.25
C ALA A 111 -25.56 21.17 -36.11
#